data_AF-A0A0G1MVE3-F1
#
_entry.id   AF-A0A0G1MVE3-F1
#
_cell.length_a   1.000
_cell.length_b   1.000
_cell.length_c   1.000
_cell.angle_alpha   90.00
_cell.angle_beta   90.00
_cell.angle_gamma   90.00
#
_symmetry.space_group_name_H-M   'P 1'
#
loop_
_entity.id
_entity.type
_entity.pdbx_description
1 polymer ?
#
loop_
_entity_poly.entity_id
_entity_poly.type
_entity_poly.pdbx_seq_one_letter_code
_entity_poly.pdbx_strand_id
1 'polypeptide(L)'
;MSPERRSPEGSLPLSETRAAELVESPSAMDDAVRFHDAVTEWLDLSRELEQETRQPKTETSEEKPGRIWGLERREPKQAVPKATLQDKINAISVGQVGDLLPRATAEKSKVRDERILTLEARLAELDREIARYKDRPDLRPEVRAEFKKERRFQQVGRELDNLETYEDELDRREFELLKTRKGKLGSTDRTILQNSAALHETIQNRVTALETGPETALAARLHELARYRDGLVRDRFAETPSRKKYLEMIRRLWEEGKNVFLTGATGTGKTELFIYLAKKLYGQPPEIIRGSERTGAPEIFGKTLLRATPEGGTETYFQPGRYTAAIDAGRPLIFD
;
A
#
# COMPACT_ATOMS: atom_id res chain seq x y z
N MET A 1 -4.78 -84.80 4.58
CA MET A 1 -3.60 -85.56 5.03
C MET A 1 -2.51 -84.57 5.37
N SER A 2 -2.16 -84.49 6.65
CA SER A 2 -0.95 -83.83 7.16
C SER A 2 0.30 -84.45 6.53
N PRO A 3 1.44 -83.75 6.55
CA PRO A 3 2.34 -83.98 7.69
C PRO A 3 3.03 -82.73 8.25
N GLU A 4 3.33 -82.89 9.54
CA GLU A 4 4.25 -82.14 10.39
C GLU A 4 5.64 -81.91 9.74
N ARG A 5 6.31 -80.81 10.09
CA ARG A 5 7.50 -80.82 10.98
C ARG A 5 8.20 -79.45 11.09
N ARG A 6 8.35 -79.06 12.35
CA ARG A 6 9.55 -78.53 13.04
C ARG A 6 10.10 -77.14 12.68
N SER A 7 9.93 -76.27 13.67
CA SER A 7 10.70 -75.07 13.97
C SER A 7 12.22 -75.31 14.06
N PRO A 8 13.01 -74.25 13.83
CA PRO A 8 14.20 -73.99 14.64
C PRO A 8 14.02 -72.66 15.39
N GLU A 9 14.09 -72.76 16.72
CA GLU A 9 14.31 -71.63 17.63
C GLU A 9 15.68 -71.00 17.31
N GLY A 10 15.67 -69.86 16.64
CA GLY A 10 16.82 -68.98 16.50
C GLY A 10 16.70 -67.85 17.51
N SER A 11 17.30 -68.04 18.69
CA SER A 11 17.50 -67.00 19.69
C SER A 11 18.47 -65.95 19.14
N LEU A 12 17.91 -64.84 18.62
CA LEU A 12 18.67 -63.64 18.35
C LEU A 12 19.11 -63.03 19.70
N PRO A 13 20.40 -62.67 19.87
CA PRO A 13 20.79 -61.90 21.03
C PRO A 13 20.09 -60.54 20.93
N LEU A 14 19.25 -60.26 21.93
CA LEU A 14 18.85 -58.90 22.26
C LEU A 14 20.13 -58.13 22.54
N SER A 15 20.71 -57.53 21.50
CA SER A 15 21.66 -56.47 21.68
C SER A 15 20.90 -55.40 22.46
N GLU A 16 21.31 -55.19 23.70
CA GLU A 16 21.04 -53.98 24.46
C GLU A 16 21.50 -52.80 23.60
N THR A 17 20.65 -52.38 22.68
CA THR A 17 20.67 -51.04 22.14
C THR A 17 20.51 -50.17 23.37
N ARG A 18 21.63 -49.64 23.84
CA ARG A 18 21.72 -48.44 24.65
C ARG A 18 20.72 -47.45 24.06
N ALA A 19 19.50 -47.45 24.59
CA ALA A 19 18.70 -46.26 24.73
C ALA A 19 19.56 -45.37 25.63
N ALA A 20 20.53 -44.70 25.01
CA ALA A 20 21.04 -43.47 25.54
C ALA A 20 19.80 -42.59 25.59
N GLU A 21 19.17 -42.57 26.77
CA GLU A 21 18.30 -41.50 27.19
C GLU A 21 19.08 -40.23 26.86
N LEU A 22 18.71 -39.61 25.74
CA LEU A 22 18.89 -38.20 25.50
C LEU A 22 18.09 -37.54 26.62
N VAL A 23 18.72 -37.45 27.79
CA VAL A 23 18.31 -36.54 28.85
C VAL A 23 18.51 -35.17 28.21
N GLU A 24 17.45 -34.68 27.57
CA GLU A 24 17.39 -33.32 27.07
C GLU A 24 17.77 -32.42 28.25
N SER A 25 18.96 -31.82 28.16
CA SER A 25 19.44 -30.95 29.23
C SER A 25 18.36 -29.88 29.47
N PRO A 26 17.96 -29.57 30.71
CA PRO A 26 16.89 -28.60 31.01
C PRO A 26 17.03 -27.27 30.26
N SER A 27 18.27 -26.87 29.97
CA SER A 27 18.63 -25.69 29.16
C SER A 27 18.11 -25.72 27.72
N ALA A 28 18.01 -26.87 27.07
CA ALA A 28 17.58 -26.96 25.67
C ALA A 28 16.07 -26.74 25.53
N MET A 29 15.30 -27.24 26.50
CA MET A 29 13.86 -27.05 26.55
C MET A 29 13.50 -25.60 26.87
N ASP A 30 14.22 -24.97 27.81
CA ASP A 30 14.07 -23.55 28.14
C ASP A 30 14.37 -22.64 26.92
N ASP A 31 15.40 -22.97 26.14
CA ASP A 31 15.77 -22.19 24.96
C ASP A 31 14.78 -22.39 23.80
N ALA A 32 14.19 -23.58 23.65
CA ALA A 32 13.13 -23.82 22.68
C ALA A 32 11.84 -23.04 23.02
N VAL A 33 11.49 -22.97 24.31
CA VAL A 33 10.37 -22.15 24.80
C VAL A 33 10.64 -20.67 24.53
N ARG A 34 11.82 -20.16 24.87
CA ARG A 34 12.19 -18.75 24.60
C ARG A 34 12.13 -18.39 23.12
N PHE A 35 12.61 -19.27 22.25
CA PHE A 35 12.50 -19.05 20.81
C PHE A 35 11.03 -18.99 20.36
N HIS A 36 10.20 -19.91 20.85
CA HIS A 36 8.78 -19.92 20.51
C HIS A 36 8.06 -18.66 20.99
N ASP A 37 8.34 -18.22 22.22
CA ASP A 37 7.79 -17.00 22.81
C ASP A 37 8.25 -15.76 22.02
N ALA A 38 9.54 -15.67 21.70
CA ALA A 38 10.09 -14.56 20.91
C ALA A 38 9.49 -14.52 19.49
N VAL A 39 9.29 -15.67 18.85
CA VAL A 39 8.61 -15.77 17.55
C VAL A 39 7.16 -15.33 17.66
N THR A 40 6.44 -15.78 18.69
CA THR A 40 5.03 -15.44 18.89
C THR A 40 4.85 -13.95 19.16
N GLU A 41 5.67 -13.38 20.05
CA GLU A 41 5.69 -11.94 20.31
C GLU A 41 6.03 -11.17 19.03
N TRP A 42 7.00 -11.63 18.25
CA TRP A 42 7.36 -11.00 16.97
C TRP A 42 6.19 -10.99 15.99
N LEU A 43 5.43 -12.10 15.90
CA LEU A 43 4.25 -12.20 15.04
C LEU A 43 3.16 -11.21 15.46
N ASP A 44 2.89 -11.12 16.75
CA ASP A 44 1.86 -10.23 17.29
C ASP A 44 2.24 -8.76 17.12
N LEU A 45 3.49 -8.38 17.44
CA LEU A 45 3.99 -7.02 17.27
C LEU A 45 4.09 -6.62 15.79
N SER A 46 4.42 -7.55 14.88
CA SER A 46 4.44 -7.25 13.45
C SER A 46 3.03 -6.98 12.92
N ARG A 47 2.02 -7.73 13.37
CA ARG A 47 0.61 -7.45 13.05
C ARG A 47 0.14 -6.12 13.64
N GLU A 48 0.56 -5.80 14.86
CA GLU A 48 0.24 -4.52 15.49
C GLU A 48 0.89 -3.37 14.72
N LEU A 49 2.15 -3.48 14.35
CA LEU A 49 2.85 -2.49 13.52
C LEU A 49 2.17 -2.31 12.16
N GLU A 50 1.74 -3.40 11.51
CA GLU A 50 0.96 -3.33 10.27
C GLU A 50 -0.37 -2.59 10.48
N GLN A 51 -1.09 -2.82 11.58
CA GLN A 51 -2.32 -2.10 11.88
C GLN A 51 -2.05 -0.61 12.15
N GLU A 52 -1.02 -0.30 12.95
CA GLU A 52 -0.62 1.06 13.31
C GLU A 52 -0.03 1.83 12.14
N THR A 53 0.55 1.17 11.13
CA THR A 53 0.98 1.82 9.87
C THR A 53 -0.18 1.99 8.89
N ARG A 54 -1.11 1.03 8.84
CA ARG A 54 -2.26 1.06 7.91
C ARG A 54 -3.41 1.96 8.35
N GLN A 55 -3.58 2.27 9.64
CA GLN A 55 -4.66 3.17 10.07
C GLN A 55 -4.49 4.52 9.34
N PRO A 56 -5.47 4.98 8.56
CA PRO A 56 -5.37 6.31 7.95
C PRO A 56 -5.15 7.32 9.08
N LYS A 57 -4.32 8.36 8.84
CA LYS A 57 -4.37 9.54 9.71
C LYS A 57 -5.83 9.96 9.68
N THR A 58 -6.55 9.73 10.77
CA THR A 58 -7.86 10.34 10.95
C THR A 58 -7.56 11.82 10.90
N GLU A 59 -7.83 12.42 9.75
CA GLU A 59 -7.89 13.85 9.61
C GLU A 59 -8.97 14.26 10.60
N THR A 60 -8.54 14.62 11.81
CA THR A 60 -9.28 15.51 12.70
C THR A 60 -9.30 16.86 11.99
N SER A 61 -10.08 16.88 10.91
CA SER A 61 -10.45 18.02 10.12
C SER A 61 -11.47 18.79 10.96
N GLU A 62 -10.96 19.51 11.97
CA GLU A 62 -11.54 20.82 12.27
C GLU A 62 -11.12 21.75 11.12
N GLU A 63 -11.72 21.55 9.95
CA GLU A 63 -11.61 22.49 8.85
C GLU A 63 -12.34 23.77 9.25
N LYS A 64 -11.57 24.79 9.62
CA LYS A 64 -12.07 26.17 9.66
C LYS A 64 -12.45 26.57 8.24
N PRO A 65 -13.74 26.82 7.93
CA PRO A 65 -14.13 27.28 6.61
C PRO A 65 -13.58 28.70 6.41
N GLY A 66 -12.73 28.90 5.40
CA GLY A 66 -12.34 30.25 4.97
C GLY A 66 -10.86 30.53 4.74
N ARG A 67 -9.95 29.55 4.86
CA ARG A 67 -8.58 29.76 4.33
C ARG A 67 -8.57 29.44 2.84
N ILE A 68 -8.58 30.50 2.04
CA ILE A 68 -8.18 30.48 0.62
C ILE A 68 -6.79 29.82 0.58
N TRP A 69 -6.72 28.62 0.03
CA TRP A 69 -5.45 27.94 -0.24
C TRP A 69 -4.76 28.71 -1.37
N GLY A 70 -3.98 29.72 -1.01
CA GLY A 70 -2.90 30.16 -1.88
C GLY A 70 -2.03 28.93 -2.16
N LEU A 71 -1.78 28.62 -3.43
CA LEU A 71 -0.75 27.69 -3.84
C LEU A 71 0.59 28.19 -3.26
N GLU A 72 0.90 27.83 -2.02
CA GLU A 72 2.26 27.88 -1.52
C GLU A 72 3.04 26.87 -2.34
N ARG A 73 3.71 27.37 -3.39
CA ARG A 73 4.83 26.68 -4.04
C ARG A 73 5.85 26.39 -2.95
N ARG A 74 5.73 25.22 -2.32
CA ARG A 74 6.77 24.69 -1.44
C ARG A 74 8.04 24.58 -2.27
N GLU A 75 9.03 25.40 -1.93
CA GLU A 75 10.36 25.29 -2.51
C GLU A 75 10.88 23.86 -2.31
N PRO A 76 11.46 23.23 -3.34
CA PRO A 76 11.93 21.86 -3.25
C PRO A 76 13.05 21.76 -2.21
N LYS A 77 12.75 21.17 -1.05
CA LYS A 77 13.75 20.80 -0.03
C LYS A 77 14.78 19.86 -0.67
N GLN A 78 16.06 20.18 -0.44
CA GLN A 78 17.31 19.47 -0.79
C GLN A 78 17.18 18.30 -1.77
N ALA A 79 17.73 18.50 -2.97
CA ALA A 79 17.79 17.50 -4.03
C ALA A 79 18.55 16.24 -3.56
N VAL A 80 17.79 15.19 -3.24
CA VAL A 80 18.31 13.82 -3.20
C VAL A 80 19.03 13.57 -4.53
N PRO A 81 20.25 13.00 -4.54
CA PRO A 81 20.95 12.70 -5.78
C PRO A 81 20.02 11.93 -6.72
N LYS A 82 19.83 12.46 -7.94
CA LYS A 82 18.92 11.87 -8.92
C LYS A 82 19.49 10.53 -9.37
N ALA A 83 19.00 9.44 -8.77
CA ALA A 83 19.27 8.08 -9.22
C ALA A 83 19.01 7.98 -10.72
N THR A 84 19.94 7.36 -11.46
CA THR A 84 19.80 7.18 -12.90
C THR A 84 18.67 6.19 -13.20
N LEU A 85 18.20 6.15 -14.45
CA LEU A 85 17.19 5.15 -14.86
C LEU A 85 17.67 3.73 -14.56
N GLN A 86 18.94 3.43 -14.83
CA GLN A 86 19.51 2.11 -14.60
C GLN A 86 19.54 1.75 -13.12
N ASP A 87 19.89 2.70 -12.24
CA ASP A 87 19.88 2.48 -10.79
C ASP A 87 18.48 2.12 -10.30
N LYS A 88 17.46 2.81 -10.83
CA LYS A 88 16.05 2.52 -10.51
C LYS A 88 15.62 1.14 -11.00
N ILE A 89 15.94 0.78 -12.23
CA ILE A 89 15.65 -0.55 -12.80
C ILE A 89 16.32 -1.66 -11.96
N ASN A 90 17.57 -1.45 -11.57
CA ASN A 90 18.31 -2.40 -10.74
C ASN A 90 17.68 -2.54 -9.36
N ALA A 91 17.33 -1.42 -8.70
CA ALA A 91 16.66 -1.43 -7.40
C ALA A 91 15.32 -2.17 -7.44
N ILE A 92 14.50 -1.95 -8.49
CA ILE A 92 13.22 -2.67 -8.69
C ILE A 92 13.48 -4.17 -8.87
N SER A 93 14.47 -4.53 -9.69
CA SER A 93 14.78 -5.92 -10.01
C SER A 93 15.25 -6.72 -8.79
N VAL A 94 15.94 -6.06 -7.83
CA VAL A 94 16.45 -6.67 -6.59
C VAL A 94 15.44 -6.56 -5.42
N GLY A 95 14.31 -5.86 -5.60
CA GLY A 95 13.30 -5.67 -4.56
C GLY A 95 13.64 -4.56 -3.55
N GLN A 96 14.53 -3.65 -3.89
CA GLN A 96 14.96 -2.49 -3.08
C GLN A 96 14.20 -1.20 -3.43
N VAL A 97 12.94 -1.33 -3.81
CA VAL A 97 12.09 -0.21 -4.26
C VAL A 97 11.85 0.81 -3.15
N GLY A 98 11.87 0.37 -1.89
CA GLY A 98 11.70 1.25 -0.73
C GLY A 98 12.71 2.40 -0.68
N ASP A 99 13.90 2.22 -1.25
CA ASP A 99 14.93 3.27 -1.31
C ASP A 99 14.61 4.35 -2.36
N LEU A 100 13.73 4.05 -3.32
CA LEU A 100 13.28 4.97 -4.36
C LEU A 100 12.08 5.82 -3.92
N LEU A 101 11.36 5.39 -2.87
CA LEU A 101 10.19 6.09 -2.39
C LEU A 101 10.59 7.40 -1.67
N PRO A 102 9.94 8.53 -1.97
CA PRO A 102 10.14 9.77 -1.24
C PRO A 102 9.77 9.55 0.22
N ARG A 103 10.75 9.65 1.13
CA ARG A 103 10.48 9.61 2.57
C ARG A 103 9.52 10.74 2.91
N ALA A 104 8.32 10.39 3.36
CA ALA A 104 7.33 11.36 3.80
C ALA A 104 7.96 12.26 4.86
N THR A 105 8.04 13.57 4.61
CA THR A 105 8.60 14.52 5.57
C THR A 105 7.71 14.55 6.82
N ALA A 106 8.28 14.06 7.92
CA ALA A 106 7.63 13.79 9.20
C ALA A 106 7.30 15.05 10.01
N GLU A 107 6.39 15.90 9.53
CA GLU A 107 5.97 17.10 10.27
C GLU A 107 4.64 16.94 11.02
N LYS A 108 3.93 15.80 10.90
CA LYS A 108 2.61 15.64 11.55
C LYS A 108 2.30 14.20 11.98
N SER A 109 2.97 13.69 13.02
CA SER A 109 2.36 12.84 14.09
C SER A 109 3.36 12.34 15.14
N LYS A 110 4.04 13.24 15.87
CA LYS A 110 5.10 12.88 16.85
C LYS A 110 4.76 11.66 17.74
N VAL A 111 3.53 11.55 18.25
CA VAL A 111 3.11 10.48 19.17
C VAL A 111 2.93 9.12 18.47
N ARG A 112 2.35 9.10 17.26
CA ARG A 112 2.19 7.86 16.48
C ARG A 112 3.54 7.40 15.94
N ASP A 113 4.37 8.37 15.56
CA ASP A 113 5.72 8.13 15.10
C ASP A 113 6.57 7.52 16.24
N GLU A 114 6.43 8.01 17.48
CA GLU A 114 7.08 7.40 18.67
C GLU A 114 6.65 5.94 18.91
N ARG A 115 5.35 5.63 18.85
CA ARG A 115 4.87 4.24 19.02
C ARG A 115 5.39 3.31 17.92
N ILE A 116 5.32 3.74 16.66
CA ILE A 116 5.87 2.99 15.53
C ILE A 116 7.36 2.72 15.73
N LEU A 117 8.13 3.74 16.13
CA LEU A 117 9.56 3.59 16.42
C LEU A 117 9.81 2.60 17.57
N THR A 118 8.98 2.59 18.62
CA THR A 118 9.12 1.62 19.71
C THR A 118 8.83 0.19 19.26
N LEU A 119 7.80 -0.01 18.44
CA LEU A 119 7.47 -1.32 17.86
C LEU A 119 8.60 -1.83 16.96
N GLU A 120 9.13 -0.97 16.08
CA GLU A 120 10.27 -1.30 15.21
C GLU A 120 11.52 -1.66 16.02
N ALA A 121 11.82 -0.90 17.08
CA ALA A 121 12.96 -1.17 17.96
C ALA A 121 12.83 -2.53 18.67
N ARG A 122 11.62 -2.86 19.14
CA ARG A 122 11.33 -4.16 19.79
C ARG A 122 11.40 -5.31 18.80
N LEU A 123 10.85 -5.16 17.60
CA LEU A 123 10.99 -6.16 16.54
C LEU A 123 12.46 -6.40 16.17
N ALA A 124 13.28 -5.35 16.11
CA ALA A 124 14.72 -5.48 15.85
C ALA A 124 15.49 -6.14 17.01
N GLU A 125 14.98 -6.07 18.24
CA GLU A 125 15.50 -6.82 19.39
C GLU A 125 15.14 -8.29 19.28
N LEU A 126 13.87 -8.61 19.04
CA LEU A 126 13.38 -9.98 18.85
C LEU A 126 14.08 -10.66 17.66
N ASP A 127 14.36 -9.92 16.58
CA ASP A 127 15.15 -10.43 15.46
C ASP A 127 16.57 -10.85 15.87
N ARG A 128 17.21 -10.08 16.75
CA ARG A 128 18.53 -10.41 17.30
C ARG A 128 18.45 -11.62 18.22
N GLU A 129 17.37 -11.76 18.98
CA GLU A 129 17.14 -12.90 19.86
C GLU A 129 16.90 -14.18 19.06
N ILE A 130 15.95 -14.16 18.11
CA ILE A 130 15.64 -15.27 17.19
C ILE A 130 16.89 -15.71 16.42
N ALA A 131 17.73 -14.77 15.98
CA ALA A 131 18.98 -15.08 15.28
C ALA A 131 19.96 -15.92 16.11
N ARG A 132 20.00 -15.73 17.44
CA ARG A 132 20.87 -16.53 18.34
C ARG A 132 20.47 -18.01 18.39
N TYR A 133 19.22 -18.30 18.08
CA TYR A 133 18.66 -19.65 18.12
C TYR A 133 18.63 -20.35 16.75
N LYS A 134 18.96 -19.63 15.67
CA LYS A 134 18.83 -20.11 14.28
C LYS A 134 19.61 -21.39 13.99
N ASP A 135 20.76 -21.56 14.62
CA ASP A 135 21.69 -22.66 14.34
C ASP A 135 21.56 -23.86 15.30
N ARG A 136 20.65 -23.81 16.28
CA ARG A 136 20.50 -24.90 17.25
C ARG A 136 19.72 -26.10 16.68
N PRO A 137 20.22 -27.34 16.74
CA PRO A 137 19.50 -28.49 16.17
C PRO A 137 18.17 -28.81 16.90
N ASP A 138 18.02 -28.36 18.14
CA ASP A 138 16.96 -28.80 19.07
C ASP A 138 15.59 -28.12 18.88
N LEU A 139 15.51 -27.15 17.96
CA LEU A 139 14.27 -26.45 17.68
C LEU A 139 13.33 -27.28 16.82
N ARG A 140 12.06 -27.36 17.26
CA ARG A 140 10.98 -28.02 16.52
C ARG A 140 10.93 -27.53 15.07
N PRO A 141 11.05 -28.44 14.09
CA PRO A 141 11.12 -28.07 12.68
C PRO A 141 9.85 -27.35 12.19
N GLU A 142 8.70 -27.60 12.82
CA GLU A 142 7.42 -26.99 12.51
C GLU A 142 7.43 -25.47 12.76
N VAL A 143 7.89 -25.05 13.95
CA VAL A 143 7.94 -23.63 14.34
C VAL A 143 8.90 -22.85 13.42
N ARG A 144 10.01 -23.49 13.04
CA ARG A 144 10.96 -22.92 12.08
C ARG A 144 10.36 -22.75 10.69
N ALA A 145 9.57 -23.72 10.24
CA ALA A 145 8.91 -23.67 8.94
C ALA A 145 7.83 -22.58 8.94
N GLU A 146 7.02 -22.47 9.98
CA GLU A 146 6.01 -21.43 10.14
C GLU A 146 6.63 -20.03 10.18
N PHE A 147 7.67 -19.82 10.99
CA PHE A 147 8.34 -18.53 11.07
C PHE A 147 8.98 -18.12 9.72
N LYS A 148 9.63 -19.05 9.02
CA LYS A 148 10.18 -18.80 7.67
C LYS A 148 9.07 -18.44 6.69
N LYS A 149 7.93 -19.12 6.75
CA LYS A 149 6.77 -18.86 5.89
C LYS A 149 6.21 -17.46 6.16
N GLU A 150 6.04 -17.08 7.42
CA GLU A 150 5.52 -15.75 7.76
C GLU A 150 6.50 -14.63 7.38
N ARG A 151 7.79 -14.77 7.70
CA ARG A 151 8.79 -13.76 7.29
C ARG A 151 8.78 -13.56 5.79
N ARG A 152 8.65 -14.65 5.04
CA ARG A 152 8.53 -14.59 3.59
C ARG A 152 7.25 -13.91 3.13
N PHE A 153 6.12 -14.21 3.79
CA PHE A 153 4.85 -13.53 3.55
C PHE A 153 4.99 -12.02 3.73
N GLN A 154 5.54 -11.57 4.86
CA GLN A 154 5.75 -10.15 5.14
C GLN A 154 6.75 -9.51 4.18
N GLN A 155 7.85 -10.19 3.84
CA GLN A 155 8.83 -9.67 2.89
C GLN A 155 8.21 -9.45 1.51
N VAL A 156 7.49 -10.45 0.99
CA VAL A 156 6.80 -10.34 -0.31
C VAL A 156 5.71 -9.27 -0.25
N GLY A 157 4.92 -9.22 0.82
CA GLY A 157 3.89 -8.21 1.01
C GLY A 157 4.45 -6.79 1.00
N ARG A 158 5.50 -6.53 1.79
CA ARG A 158 6.20 -5.22 1.81
C ARG A 158 6.77 -4.85 0.45
N GLU A 159 7.36 -5.81 -0.26
CA GLU A 159 7.90 -5.58 -1.60
C GLU A 159 6.78 -5.19 -2.59
N LEU A 160 5.67 -5.90 -2.58
CA LEU A 160 4.50 -5.59 -3.41
C LEU A 160 3.91 -4.22 -3.07
N ASP A 161 3.76 -3.89 -1.78
CA ASP A 161 3.28 -2.57 -1.34
C ASP A 161 4.21 -1.44 -1.81
N ASN A 162 5.53 -1.65 -1.75
CA ASN A 162 6.51 -0.68 -2.24
C ASN A 162 6.45 -0.52 -3.76
N LEU A 163 6.31 -1.62 -4.51
CA LEU A 163 6.16 -1.60 -5.96
C LEU A 163 4.90 -0.84 -6.39
N GLU A 164 3.77 -1.12 -5.74
CA GLU A 164 2.49 -0.45 -6.00
C GLU A 164 2.55 1.04 -5.64
N THR A 165 3.12 1.40 -4.48
CA THR A 165 3.29 2.80 -4.10
C THR A 165 4.15 3.56 -5.11
N TYR A 166 5.22 2.93 -5.60
CA TYR A 166 6.09 3.53 -6.59
C TYR A 166 5.41 3.63 -7.97
N GLU A 167 4.63 2.63 -8.37
CA GLU A 167 3.80 2.67 -9.57
C GLU A 167 2.77 3.82 -9.52
N ASP A 168 2.06 3.95 -8.40
CA ASP A 168 1.11 5.05 -8.16
C ASP A 168 1.76 6.43 -8.25
N GLU A 169 3.01 6.57 -7.82
CA GLU A 169 3.77 7.81 -7.97
C GLU A 169 4.19 8.09 -9.41
N LEU A 170 4.55 7.06 -10.18
CA LEU A 170 4.83 7.20 -11.61
C LEU A 170 3.55 7.64 -12.34
N ASP A 171 2.44 6.97 -12.07
CA ASP A 171 1.12 7.29 -12.63
C ASP A 171 0.74 8.76 -12.38
N ARG A 172 0.89 9.24 -11.14
CA ARG A 172 0.62 10.64 -10.79
C ARG A 172 1.50 11.62 -11.57
N ARG A 173 2.81 11.32 -11.68
CA ARG A 173 3.76 12.20 -12.39
C ARG A 173 3.48 12.25 -13.88
N GLU A 174 3.20 11.11 -14.50
CA GLU A 174 2.80 11.03 -15.89
C GLU A 174 1.49 11.77 -16.15
N PHE A 175 0.49 11.52 -15.30
CA PHE A 175 -0.82 12.17 -15.36
C PHE A 175 -0.70 13.69 -15.32
N GLU A 176 0.02 14.24 -14.34
CA GLU A 176 0.23 15.68 -14.20
C GLU A 176 1.03 16.27 -15.37
N LEU A 177 2.02 15.54 -15.90
CA LEU A 177 2.77 15.96 -17.09
C LEU A 177 1.85 16.08 -18.32
N LEU A 178 1.06 15.04 -18.59
CA LEU A 178 0.16 15.00 -19.75
C LEU A 178 -0.95 16.05 -19.65
N LYS A 179 -1.59 16.13 -18.48
CA LYS A 179 -2.62 17.13 -18.16
C LYS A 179 -2.14 18.56 -18.34
N THR A 180 -0.91 18.88 -17.87
CA THR A 180 -0.36 20.23 -17.96
C THR A 180 0.02 20.59 -19.39
N ARG A 181 0.54 19.64 -20.16
CA ARG A 181 1.02 19.88 -21.53
C ARG A 181 -0.08 19.90 -22.59
N LYS A 182 -1.27 19.33 -22.29
CA LYS A 182 -2.43 19.29 -23.21
C LYS A 182 -2.04 18.88 -24.65
N GLY A 183 -1.22 17.84 -24.77
CA GLY A 183 -0.74 17.31 -26.05
C GLY A 183 0.51 17.97 -26.65
N LYS A 184 1.00 19.09 -26.11
CA LYS A 184 2.25 19.73 -26.55
C LYS A 184 3.46 19.15 -25.81
N LEU A 185 3.83 17.93 -26.16
CA LEU A 185 4.97 17.22 -25.55
C LEU A 185 6.29 17.59 -26.22
N GLY A 186 7.23 18.13 -25.42
CA GLY A 186 8.60 18.37 -25.85
C GLY A 186 9.44 17.07 -25.92
N SER A 187 10.68 17.17 -26.40
CA SER A 187 11.61 16.03 -26.42
C SER A 187 11.90 15.50 -25.01
N THR A 188 12.11 16.39 -24.04
CA THR A 188 12.33 16.02 -22.63
C THR A 188 11.12 15.30 -22.03
N ASP A 189 9.91 15.79 -22.29
CA ASP A 189 8.68 15.16 -21.79
C ASP A 189 8.53 13.73 -22.34
N ARG A 190 8.85 13.53 -23.63
CA ARG A 190 8.85 12.19 -24.26
C ARG A 190 9.88 11.26 -23.62
N THR A 191 11.09 11.74 -23.32
CA THR A 191 12.09 10.95 -22.60
C THR A 191 11.62 10.58 -21.19
N ILE A 192 10.94 11.48 -20.49
CA ILE A 192 10.35 11.17 -19.18
C ILE A 192 9.31 10.05 -19.31
N LEU A 193 8.38 10.15 -20.26
CA LEU A 193 7.37 9.13 -20.50
C LEU A 193 7.98 7.78 -20.93
N GLN A 194 9.02 7.80 -21.76
CA GLN A 194 9.75 6.58 -22.15
C GLN A 194 10.44 5.92 -20.95
N ASN A 195 11.07 6.72 -20.09
CA ASN A 195 11.70 6.22 -18.87
C ASN A 195 10.66 5.63 -17.92
N SER A 196 9.52 6.28 -17.74
CA SER A 196 8.44 5.77 -16.91
C SER A 196 7.84 4.48 -17.49
N ALA A 197 7.64 4.38 -18.81
CA ALA A 197 7.19 3.14 -19.45
C ALA A 197 8.16 1.97 -19.20
N ALA A 198 9.47 2.19 -19.30
CA ALA A 198 10.48 1.18 -18.99
C ALA A 198 10.43 0.76 -17.50
N LEU A 199 10.15 1.71 -16.59
CA LEU A 199 9.96 1.41 -15.17
C LEU A 199 8.68 0.60 -14.93
N HIS A 200 7.55 0.94 -15.56
CA HIS A 200 6.31 0.15 -15.47
C HIS A 200 6.53 -1.29 -15.94
N GLU A 201 7.23 -1.49 -17.07
CA GLU A 201 7.56 -2.83 -17.55
C GLU A 201 8.42 -3.60 -16.54
N THR A 202 9.41 -2.94 -15.93
CA THR A 202 10.26 -3.56 -14.90
C THR A 202 9.46 -3.94 -13.65
N ILE A 203 8.56 -3.06 -13.19
CA ILE A 203 7.67 -3.30 -12.06
C ILE A 203 6.75 -4.49 -12.38
N GLN A 204 6.11 -4.50 -13.53
CA GLN A 204 5.20 -5.57 -13.94
C GLN A 204 5.91 -6.92 -14.05
N ASN A 205 7.13 -6.94 -14.60
CA ASN A 205 7.96 -8.15 -14.66
C ASN A 205 8.31 -8.65 -13.26
N ARG A 206 8.64 -7.74 -12.33
CA ARG A 206 8.97 -8.09 -10.96
C ARG A 206 7.75 -8.62 -10.19
N VAL A 207 6.59 -7.97 -10.32
CA VAL A 207 5.32 -8.43 -9.74
C VAL A 207 4.98 -9.81 -10.27
N THR A 208 5.06 -10.01 -11.60
CA THR A 208 4.80 -11.31 -12.23
C THR A 208 5.74 -12.38 -11.68
N ALA A 209 7.03 -12.07 -11.52
CA ALA A 209 8.00 -13.01 -10.95
C ALA A 209 7.64 -13.43 -9.51
N LEU A 210 7.17 -12.50 -8.68
CA LEU A 210 6.69 -12.78 -7.32
C LEU A 210 5.40 -13.62 -7.32
N GLU A 211 4.48 -13.36 -8.25
CA GLU A 211 3.21 -14.07 -8.38
C GLU A 211 3.37 -15.48 -8.93
N THR A 212 4.30 -15.72 -9.86
CA THR A 212 4.51 -17.04 -10.47
C THR A 212 5.57 -17.90 -9.77
N GLY A 213 6.43 -17.28 -8.95
CA GLY A 213 7.50 -18.00 -8.26
C GLY A 213 6.94 -19.06 -7.30
N PRO A 214 7.40 -20.33 -7.34
CA PRO A 214 6.78 -21.41 -6.56
C PRO A 214 6.83 -21.15 -5.05
N GLU A 215 7.85 -20.43 -4.60
CA GLU A 215 8.05 -20.13 -3.20
C GLU A 215 7.38 -18.81 -2.74
N THR A 216 7.01 -17.92 -3.68
CA THR A 216 6.43 -16.59 -3.40
C THR A 216 4.97 -16.48 -3.79
N ALA A 217 4.48 -17.31 -4.71
CA ALA A 217 3.14 -17.24 -5.28
C ALA A 217 2.04 -17.27 -4.21
N LEU A 218 2.15 -18.17 -3.23
CA LEU A 218 1.17 -18.25 -2.14
C LEU A 218 1.15 -16.96 -1.31
N ALA A 219 2.33 -16.42 -1.01
CA ALA A 219 2.45 -15.19 -0.24
C ALA A 219 1.90 -13.98 -1.01
N ALA A 220 2.26 -13.85 -2.30
CA ALA A 220 1.75 -12.81 -3.18
C ALA A 220 0.22 -12.87 -3.28
N ARG A 221 -0.35 -14.07 -3.45
CA ARG A 221 -1.81 -14.25 -3.54
C ARG A 221 -2.53 -13.89 -2.24
N LEU A 222 -2.01 -14.30 -1.10
CA LEU A 222 -2.58 -13.94 0.20
C LEU A 222 -2.51 -12.43 0.44
N HIS A 223 -1.40 -11.78 0.04
CA HIS A 223 -1.22 -10.33 0.13
C HIS A 223 -2.23 -9.59 -0.75
N GLU A 224 -2.41 -10.04 -2.00
CA GLU A 224 -3.40 -9.49 -2.92
C GLU A 224 -4.82 -9.53 -2.34
N LEU A 225 -5.22 -10.66 -1.73
CA LEU A 225 -6.52 -10.81 -1.08
C LEU A 225 -6.67 -9.90 0.14
N ALA A 226 -5.63 -9.81 0.97
CA ALA A 226 -5.59 -8.90 2.11
C ALA A 226 -5.75 -7.45 1.65
N ARG A 227 -5.07 -7.05 0.58
CA ARG A 227 -5.18 -5.73 -0.04
C ARG A 227 -6.60 -5.45 -0.53
N TYR A 228 -7.27 -6.40 -1.18
CA TYR A 228 -8.67 -6.20 -1.60
C TYR A 228 -9.60 -5.98 -0.41
N ARG A 229 -9.44 -6.77 0.65
CA ARG A 229 -10.20 -6.57 1.88
C ARG A 229 -9.93 -5.18 2.46
N ASP A 230 -8.68 -4.79 2.56
CA ASP A 230 -8.27 -3.52 3.17
C ASP A 230 -8.75 -2.32 2.34
N GLY A 231 -8.70 -2.40 1.01
CA GLY A 231 -9.27 -1.40 0.10
C GLY A 231 -10.80 -1.25 0.25
N LEU A 232 -11.52 -2.36 0.41
CA LEU A 232 -12.97 -2.32 0.68
C LEU A 232 -13.29 -1.65 2.02
N VAL A 233 -12.46 -1.87 3.04
CA VAL A 233 -12.66 -1.25 4.37
C VAL A 233 -12.32 0.24 4.33
N ARG A 234 -11.17 0.61 3.75
CA ARG A 234 -10.65 1.98 3.77
C ARG A 234 -11.31 2.88 2.75
N ASP A 235 -11.34 2.43 1.50
CA ASP A 235 -11.70 3.24 0.34
C ASP A 235 -13.09 2.89 -0.21
N ARG A 236 -13.75 1.87 0.35
CA ARG A 236 -14.98 1.27 -0.20
C ARG A 236 -14.78 0.77 -1.64
N PHE A 237 -13.54 0.47 -2.01
CA PHE A 237 -13.15 0.10 -3.36
C PHE A 237 -11.94 -0.84 -3.35
N ALA A 238 -11.96 -1.87 -4.19
CA ALA A 238 -10.83 -2.77 -4.38
C ALA A 238 -10.38 -2.76 -5.85
N GLU A 239 -9.09 -2.54 -6.07
CA GLU A 239 -8.46 -2.55 -7.40
C GLU A 239 -8.26 -3.98 -7.95
N THR A 240 -9.36 -4.68 -8.23
CA THR A 240 -9.26 -5.97 -8.91
C THR A 240 -8.76 -5.82 -10.36
N PRO A 241 -8.25 -6.87 -11.02
CA PRO A 241 -7.71 -6.76 -12.38
C PRO A 241 -8.74 -6.23 -13.40
N SER A 242 -10.03 -6.54 -13.21
CA SER A 242 -11.10 -5.99 -14.05
C SER A 242 -11.34 -4.50 -13.79
N ARG A 243 -11.21 -4.03 -12.54
CA ARG A 243 -11.34 -2.62 -12.17
C ARG A 243 -10.14 -1.79 -12.63
N LYS A 244 -8.91 -2.32 -12.55
CA LYS A 244 -7.70 -1.66 -13.06
C LYS A 244 -7.83 -1.27 -14.53
N LYS A 245 -8.42 -2.14 -15.37
CA LYS A 245 -8.69 -1.82 -16.79
C LYS A 245 -9.59 -0.59 -16.96
N TYR A 246 -10.65 -0.47 -16.16
CA TYR A 246 -11.54 0.70 -16.21
C TYR A 246 -10.84 1.96 -15.70
N LEU A 247 -10.08 1.86 -14.60
CA LEU A 247 -9.30 2.98 -14.07
C LEU A 247 -8.33 3.53 -15.12
N GLU A 248 -7.61 2.65 -15.82
CA GLU A 248 -6.67 3.03 -16.89
C GLU A 248 -7.39 3.69 -18.09
N MET A 249 -8.54 3.18 -18.51
CA MET A 249 -9.35 3.81 -19.56
C MET A 249 -9.78 5.22 -19.18
N ILE A 250 -10.24 5.41 -17.94
CA ILE A 250 -10.71 6.72 -17.45
C ILE A 250 -9.53 7.68 -17.29
N ARG A 251 -8.40 7.20 -16.75
CA ARG A 251 -7.16 7.95 -16.62
C ARG A 251 -6.75 8.55 -17.96
N ARG A 252 -6.68 7.75 -19.03
CA ARG A 252 -6.33 8.25 -20.38
C ARG A 252 -7.27 9.33 -20.89
N LEU A 253 -8.58 9.15 -20.69
CA LEU A 253 -9.56 10.17 -21.07
C LEU A 253 -9.36 11.47 -20.28
N TRP A 254 -9.04 11.38 -18.99
CA TRP A 254 -8.74 12.54 -18.15
C TRP A 254 -7.43 13.23 -18.51
N GLU A 255 -6.40 12.48 -18.92
CA GLU A 255 -5.14 13.03 -19.44
C GLU A 255 -5.38 13.87 -20.71
N GLU A 256 -6.32 13.47 -21.55
CA GLU A 256 -6.78 14.22 -22.73
C GLU A 256 -7.71 15.40 -22.38
N GLY A 257 -8.06 15.57 -21.10
CA GLY A 257 -9.00 16.60 -20.64
C GLY A 257 -10.45 16.33 -21.05
N LYS A 258 -10.81 15.07 -21.34
CA LYS A 258 -12.18 14.69 -21.71
C LYS A 258 -13.04 14.44 -20.47
N ASN A 259 -14.29 14.85 -20.55
CA ASN A 259 -15.32 14.47 -19.58
C ASN A 259 -15.71 13.00 -19.79
N VAL A 260 -15.89 12.27 -18.69
CA VAL A 260 -16.21 10.84 -18.72
C VAL A 260 -17.58 10.61 -18.10
N PHE A 261 -18.43 9.86 -18.80
CA PHE A 261 -19.73 9.43 -18.31
C PHE A 261 -19.76 7.90 -18.21
N LEU A 262 -19.96 7.36 -17.01
CA LEU A 262 -20.03 5.92 -16.80
C LEU A 262 -21.47 5.42 -16.86
N THR A 263 -21.75 4.56 -17.82
CA THR A 263 -23.02 3.86 -17.97
C THR A 263 -22.96 2.46 -17.37
N GLY A 264 -24.12 1.91 -17.00
CA GLY A 264 -24.25 0.53 -16.50
C GLY A 264 -25.20 0.40 -15.32
N ALA A 265 -25.44 -0.84 -14.89
CA ALA A 265 -26.39 -1.16 -13.82
C ALA A 265 -26.12 -0.38 -12.52
N THR A 266 -27.17 -0.05 -11.78
CA THR A 266 -27.10 0.59 -10.46
C THR A 266 -26.40 -0.31 -9.45
N GLY A 267 -25.74 0.27 -8.44
CA GLY A 267 -25.05 -0.50 -7.39
C GLY A 267 -23.73 -1.14 -7.80
N THR A 268 -23.22 -0.88 -9.01
CA THR A 268 -21.94 -1.45 -9.50
C THR A 268 -20.68 -0.70 -9.04
N GLY A 269 -20.84 0.30 -8.17
CA GLY A 269 -19.72 1.07 -7.60
C GLY A 269 -19.11 2.10 -8.56
N LYS A 270 -19.91 2.70 -9.45
CA LYS A 270 -19.41 3.69 -10.44
C LYS A 270 -18.90 4.96 -9.76
N THR A 271 -19.62 5.45 -8.76
CA THR A 271 -19.28 6.66 -8.01
C THR A 271 -18.02 6.43 -7.18
N GLU A 272 -17.92 5.28 -6.50
CA GLU A 272 -16.74 4.85 -5.74
C GLU A 272 -15.51 4.72 -6.62
N LEU A 273 -15.66 4.22 -7.86
CA LEU A 273 -14.58 4.14 -8.82
C LEU A 273 -14.00 5.51 -9.17
N PHE A 274 -14.84 6.50 -9.44
CA PHE A 274 -14.37 7.86 -9.71
C PHE A 274 -13.76 8.52 -8.47
N ILE A 275 -14.36 8.33 -7.29
CA ILE A 275 -13.81 8.84 -6.03
C ILE A 275 -12.41 8.28 -5.78
N TYR A 276 -12.27 6.96 -5.95
CA TYR A 276 -11.02 6.27 -5.77
C TYR A 276 -9.96 6.78 -6.75
N LEU A 277 -10.27 6.85 -8.05
CA LEU A 277 -9.33 7.34 -9.07
C LEU A 277 -8.95 8.81 -8.87
N ALA A 278 -9.90 9.65 -8.48
CA ALA A 278 -9.66 11.06 -8.18
C ALA A 278 -8.67 11.21 -7.02
N LYS A 279 -8.89 10.49 -5.91
CA LYS A 279 -7.94 10.46 -4.78
C LYS A 279 -6.58 9.94 -5.22
N LYS A 280 -6.56 8.85 -6.01
CA LYS A 280 -5.34 8.23 -6.51
C LYS A 280 -4.51 9.19 -7.34
N LEU A 281 -5.09 9.90 -8.30
CA LEU A 281 -4.35 10.78 -9.22
C LEU A 281 -4.10 12.20 -8.69
N TYR A 282 -5.09 12.79 -8.00
CA TYR A 282 -5.02 14.20 -7.55
C TYR A 282 -4.57 14.33 -6.09
N GLY A 283 -4.45 13.22 -5.36
CA GLY A 283 -4.04 13.22 -3.95
C GLY A 283 -5.10 13.79 -2.99
N GLN A 284 -6.29 14.12 -3.47
CA GLN A 284 -7.38 14.70 -2.70
C GLN A 284 -8.74 14.16 -3.16
N PRO A 285 -9.75 14.08 -2.27
CA PRO A 285 -11.08 13.68 -2.67
C PRO A 285 -11.67 14.64 -3.72
N PRO A 286 -12.47 14.12 -4.66
CA PRO A 286 -13.18 14.96 -5.62
C PRO A 286 -14.28 15.75 -4.93
N GLU A 287 -14.67 16.87 -5.53
CA GLU A 287 -15.92 17.53 -5.20
C GLU A 287 -17.08 16.74 -5.82
N ILE A 288 -18.13 16.49 -5.05
CA ILE A 288 -19.29 15.71 -5.52
C ILE A 288 -20.52 16.60 -5.49
N ILE A 289 -21.15 16.79 -6.65
CA ILE A 289 -22.45 17.43 -6.78
C ILE A 289 -23.47 16.33 -6.98
N ARG A 290 -24.24 16.04 -5.92
CA ARG A 290 -25.39 15.14 -6.02
C ARG A 290 -26.56 15.90 -6.59
N GLY A 291 -26.89 15.60 -7.84
CA GLY A 291 -28.01 16.21 -8.54
C GLY A 291 -29.32 15.80 -7.88
N SER A 292 -30.15 16.78 -7.56
CA SER A 292 -31.56 16.57 -7.26
C SER A 292 -32.39 17.55 -8.08
N GLU A 293 -33.69 17.31 -8.19
CA GLU A 293 -34.62 18.27 -8.82
C GLU A 293 -34.57 19.67 -8.19
N ARG A 294 -34.04 19.78 -6.97
CA ARG A 294 -33.89 21.03 -6.21
C ARG A 294 -32.52 21.69 -6.39
N THR A 295 -31.55 21.00 -6.98
CA THR A 295 -30.19 21.52 -7.16
C THR A 295 -30.20 22.59 -8.24
N GLY A 296 -30.23 23.85 -7.81
CA GLY A 296 -30.29 25.00 -8.71
C GLY A 296 -28.91 25.49 -9.18
N ALA A 297 -28.92 26.31 -10.24
CA ALA A 297 -27.71 26.98 -10.73
C ALA A 297 -26.90 27.72 -9.63
N PRO A 298 -27.51 28.37 -8.62
CA PRO A 298 -26.77 29.01 -7.53
C PRO A 298 -25.87 28.08 -6.71
N GLU A 299 -26.25 26.81 -6.54
CA GLU A 299 -25.44 25.84 -5.77
C GLU A 299 -24.27 25.31 -6.58
N ILE A 300 -24.47 25.15 -7.89
CA ILE A 300 -23.47 24.65 -8.82
C ILE A 300 -22.45 25.76 -9.10
N PHE A 301 -22.89 26.89 -9.65
CA PHE A 301 -22.02 27.95 -10.15
C PHE A 301 -21.73 29.03 -9.10
N GLY A 302 -22.64 29.26 -8.16
CA GLY A 302 -22.53 30.31 -7.16
C GLY A 302 -23.57 31.40 -7.35
N LYS A 303 -23.56 32.35 -6.42
CA LYS A 303 -24.50 33.48 -6.41
C LYS A 303 -23.85 34.74 -5.88
N THR A 304 -24.30 35.87 -6.42
CA THR A 304 -23.93 37.19 -5.91
C THR A 304 -24.81 37.53 -4.72
N LEU A 305 -24.18 37.95 -3.62
CA LEU A 305 -24.82 38.34 -2.37
C LEU A 305 -24.34 39.72 -1.94
N LEU A 306 -25.06 40.34 -1.01
CA LEU A 306 -24.67 41.58 -0.35
C LEU A 306 -24.19 41.24 1.06
N ARG A 307 -23.06 41.82 1.48
CA ARG A 307 -22.53 41.74 2.85
C ARG A 307 -22.41 43.15 3.42
N ALA A 308 -22.67 43.30 4.72
CA ALA A 308 -22.44 44.57 5.40
C ALA A 308 -20.94 44.79 5.62
N THR A 309 -20.45 45.99 5.31
CA THR A 309 -19.06 46.40 5.61
C THR A 309 -18.96 46.89 7.06
N PRO A 310 -17.76 46.83 7.69
CA PRO A 310 -17.53 47.35 9.04
C PRO A 310 -17.87 48.85 9.20
N GLU A 311 -17.85 49.59 8.11
CA GLU A 311 -18.11 51.04 8.04
C GLU A 311 -19.61 51.38 7.86
N GLY A 312 -20.49 50.37 7.87
CA GLY A 312 -21.95 50.56 7.76
C GLY A 312 -22.50 50.63 6.33
N GLY A 313 -21.70 50.28 5.31
CA GLY A 313 -22.12 50.16 3.92
C GLY A 313 -22.50 48.73 3.52
N THR A 314 -22.90 48.55 2.26
CA THR A 314 -23.11 47.22 1.66
C THR A 314 -22.08 46.98 0.56
N GLU A 315 -21.38 45.86 0.62
CA GLU A 315 -20.51 45.38 -0.45
C GLU A 315 -21.15 44.18 -1.16
N THR A 316 -21.02 44.15 -2.48
CA THR A 316 -21.42 42.99 -3.29
C THR A 316 -20.29 41.98 -3.30
N TYR A 317 -20.56 40.74 -2.91
CA TYR A 317 -19.57 39.66 -2.97
C TYR A 317 -20.15 38.44 -3.72
N PHE A 318 -19.27 37.72 -4.41
CA PHE A 318 -19.63 36.48 -5.07
C PHE A 318 -19.37 35.30 -4.14
N GLN A 319 -20.40 34.53 -3.83
CA GLN A 319 -20.26 33.26 -3.14
C GLN A 319 -20.10 32.16 -4.20
N PRO A 320 -18.90 31.55 -4.34
CA PRO A 320 -18.69 30.50 -5.32
C PRO A 320 -19.55 29.26 -4.99
N GLY A 321 -20.13 28.67 -6.03
CA GLY A 321 -20.78 27.36 -5.93
C GLY A 321 -19.76 26.23 -5.94
N ARG A 322 -20.24 24.99 -5.82
CA ARG A 322 -19.36 23.80 -5.74
C ARG A 322 -18.50 23.61 -7.00
N TYR A 323 -19.07 23.84 -8.17
CA TYR A 323 -18.34 23.74 -9.45
C TYR A 323 -17.20 24.77 -9.50
N THR A 324 -17.51 26.02 -9.17
CA THR A 324 -16.54 27.12 -9.21
C THR A 324 -15.42 26.93 -8.19
N ALA A 325 -15.78 26.54 -6.96
CA ALA A 325 -14.79 26.21 -5.92
C ALA A 325 -13.89 25.03 -6.33
N ALA A 326 -14.44 24.00 -7.00
CA ALA A 326 -13.64 22.87 -7.48
C ALA A 326 -12.66 23.29 -8.58
N ILE A 327 -13.08 24.15 -9.52
CA ILE A 327 -12.19 24.72 -10.54
C ILE A 327 -11.05 25.50 -9.90
N ASP A 328 -11.38 26.42 -9.00
CA ASP A 328 -10.39 27.28 -8.34
C ASP A 328 -9.37 26.45 -7.53
N ALA A 329 -9.82 25.35 -6.92
CA ALA A 329 -8.99 24.41 -6.19
C ALA A 329 -8.27 23.36 -7.07
N GLY A 330 -8.53 23.33 -8.38
CA GLY A 330 -8.02 22.29 -9.28
C GLY A 330 -8.45 20.87 -8.91
N ARG A 331 -9.63 20.73 -8.28
CA ARG A 331 -10.19 19.46 -7.82
C ARG A 331 -11.03 18.79 -8.91
N PRO A 332 -10.96 17.46 -9.06
CA PRO A 332 -11.89 16.73 -9.91
C PRO A 332 -13.32 16.91 -9.40
N LEU A 333 -14.25 17.00 -10.33
CA LEU A 333 -15.67 17.15 -10.02
C LEU A 333 -16.44 15.94 -10.53
N ILE A 334 -17.28 15.38 -9.66
CA ILE A 334 -18.18 14.28 -10.00
C ILE A 334 -19.61 14.80 -9.88
N PHE A 335 -20.40 14.63 -10.94
CA PHE A 335 -21.85 14.77 -10.91
C PHE A 335 -22.46 13.38 -10.75
N ASP A 336 -23.25 13.20 -9.69
CA ASP A 336 -23.93 11.94 -9.34
C ASP A 336 -25.45 12.14 -9.30
#